data_AF-A0A963GZC1-F1
#
_entry.id   AF-A0A963GZC1-F1
#
_cell.length_a   1.000
_cell.length_b   1.000
_cell.length_c   1.000
_cell.angle_alpha   90.00
_cell.angle_beta   90.00
_cell.angle_gamma   90.00
#
_symmetry.space_group_name_H-M   'P 1'
#
loop_
_entity.id
_entity.type
_entity.pdbx_description
1 polymer ?
#
loop_
_entity_poly.entity_id
_entity_poly.type
_entity_poly.pdbx_seq_one_letter_code
_entity_poly.pdbx_strand_id
1 'polypeptide(L)'
;MDRQHTFIINPIIYAECSVGFETIEEVEALFEHLGFAIQPLPKEALFLAGKVFLRYKKRKGVKSNVLPDFLIGAHAAVSGYRLITRDKRRFSTYFPHIELIMPQS
;
A
#
# COMPACT_ATOMS: atom_id res chain seq x y z
N MET A 1 -1.10 0.83 8.87
CA MET A 1 -1.31 1.29 10.25
C MET A 1 0.00 1.19 10.98
N ASP A 2 0.44 2.26 11.62
CA ASP A 2 1.68 2.28 12.39
C ASP A 2 1.51 1.62 13.77
N ARG A 3 2.55 1.70 14.61
CA ARG A 3 2.53 1.16 15.99
C ARG A 3 1.66 1.95 16.96
N GLN A 4 1.29 3.19 16.61
CA GLN A 4 0.43 4.07 17.40
C GLN A 4 -1.03 3.99 16.96
N HIS A 5 -1.35 3.06 16.06
CA HIS A 5 -2.68 2.85 15.48
C HIS A 5 -3.16 4.00 14.56
N THR A 6 -2.23 4.79 14.03
CA THR A 6 -2.52 5.78 12.99
C THR A 6 -2.67 5.07 11.65
N PHE A 7 -3.72 5.42 10.90
CA PHE A 7 -3.84 4.97 9.52
C PHE A 7 -2.87 5.76 8.63
N ILE A 8 -2.05 5.03 7.89
CA ILE A 8 -1.03 5.59 7.02
C ILE A 8 -1.42 5.28 5.59
N ILE A 9 -1.40 6.30 4.73
CA ILE A 9 -1.51 6.16 3.29
C ILE A 9 -0.21 6.62 2.62
N ASN A 10 0.09 6.05 1.47
CA ASN A 10 1.22 6.48 0.65
C ASN A 10 0.69 7.23 -0.60
N PRO A 11 1.56 7.88 -1.39
CA PRO A 11 1.13 8.64 -2.57
C PRO A 11 0.38 7.81 -3.62
N ILE A 12 0.58 6.49 -3.66
CA ILE A 12 -0.14 5.60 -4.59
C ILE A 12 -1.58 5.41 -4.14
N ILE A 13 -1.79 5.16 -2.84
CA ILE A 13 -3.15 5.06 -2.26
C ILE A 13 -3.88 6.40 -2.40
N TYR A 14 -3.19 7.51 -2.14
CA TYR A 14 -3.73 8.85 -2.34
C TYR A 14 -4.25 9.03 -3.77
N ALA A 15 -3.40 8.73 -4.77
CA ALA A 15 -3.75 8.88 -6.18
C ALA A 15 -4.89 7.95 -6.62
N GLU A 16 -4.99 6.74 -6.07
CA GLU A 16 -6.10 5.83 -6.35
C GLU A 16 -7.42 6.33 -5.74
N CYS A 17 -7.38 6.86 -4.51
CA CYS A 17 -8.55 7.43 -3.84
C CYS A 17 -9.03 8.73 -4.50
N SER A 18 -8.11 9.58 -4.96
CA SER A 18 -8.45 10.90 -5.51
C SER A 18 -9.32 10.84 -6.77
N VAL A 19 -9.34 9.70 -7.48
CA VAL A 19 -10.21 9.48 -8.66
C VAL A 19 -11.70 9.61 -8.31
N GLY A 20 -12.08 9.40 -7.05
CA GLY A 20 -13.47 9.49 -6.60
C GLY A 20 -13.96 10.91 -6.27
N PHE A 21 -13.12 11.93 -6.45
CA PHE A 21 -13.38 13.31 -6.00
C PHE A 21 -13.20 14.30 -7.15
N GLU A 22 -13.91 15.42 -7.08
CA GLU A 22 -13.85 16.46 -8.12
C GLU A 22 -12.70 17.44 -7.85
N THR A 23 -12.37 17.66 -6.58
CA THR A 23 -11.36 18.64 -6.15
C THR A 23 -10.33 18.05 -5.18
N ILE A 24 -9.15 18.66 -5.10
CA ILE A 24 -8.11 18.22 -4.15
C ILE A 24 -8.55 18.49 -2.71
N GLU A 25 -9.29 19.57 -2.48
CA GLU A 25 -9.82 19.98 -1.19
C GLU A 25 -10.74 18.92 -0.57
N GLU A 26 -11.56 18.25 -1.39
CA GLU A 26 -12.44 17.17 -0.93
C GLU A 26 -11.66 15.94 -0.44
N VAL A 27 -10.59 15.57 -1.14
CA VAL A 27 -9.72 14.43 -0.77
C VAL A 27 -8.96 14.73 0.51
N GLU A 28 -8.36 15.92 0.60
CA GLU A 28 -7.64 16.36 1.79
C GLU A 28 -8.57 16.43 3.01
N ALA A 29 -9.76 17.01 2.85
CA ALA A 29 -10.75 17.08 3.93
C ALA A 29 -11.18 15.69 4.42
N LEU A 30 -11.34 14.72 3.51
CA LEU A 30 -11.65 13.35 3.90
C LEU A 30 -10.50 12.71 4.70
N PHE A 31 -9.26 12.83 4.24
CA PHE A 31 -8.12 12.23 4.94
C PHE A 31 -7.86 12.88 6.29
N GLU A 32 -8.05 14.20 6.40
CA GLU A 32 -8.02 14.91 7.68
C GLU A 32 -9.14 14.40 8.62
N HIS A 33 -10.38 14.32 8.12
CA HIS A 33 -11.52 13.83 8.91
C HIS A 33 -11.31 12.39 9.41
N LEU A 34 -10.72 11.52 8.59
CA LEU A 34 -10.43 10.13 8.96
C LEU A 34 -9.14 9.96 9.78
N GLY A 35 -8.35 11.03 9.98
CA GLY A 35 -7.07 10.98 10.68
C GLY A 35 -5.99 10.17 9.95
N PHE A 36 -6.01 10.19 8.61
CA PHE A 36 -5.04 9.47 7.79
C PHE A 36 -3.78 10.32 7.61
N ALA A 37 -2.63 9.77 7.99
CA ALA A 37 -1.35 10.41 7.74
C ALA A 37 -0.79 9.99 6.37
N ILE A 38 -0.51 10.97 5.52
CA ILE A 38 0.20 10.75 4.26
C ILE A 38 1.70 10.63 4.56
N GLN A 39 2.31 9.53 4.12
CA GLN A 39 3.75 9.29 4.29
C GLN A 39 4.44 9.05 2.95
N PRO A 40 5.60 9.69 2.68
CA PRO A 40 6.35 9.46 1.46
C PRO A 40 6.83 8.01 1.38
N LEU A 41 7.06 7.51 0.16
CA LEU A 41 7.65 6.19 -0.05
C LEU A 41 9.18 6.24 0.17
N PRO A 42 9.73 5.54 1.17
CA PRO A 42 11.17 5.49 1.38
C PRO A 42 11.86 4.75 0.22
N LYS A 43 13.13 5.09 -0.06
CA LYS A 43 13.89 4.51 -1.19
C LYS A 43 14.03 3.00 -1.07
N GLU A 44 14.16 2.50 0.15
CA GLU A 44 14.23 1.09 0.51
C GLU A 44 12.94 0.35 0.10
N ALA A 45 11.77 0.97 0.28
CA ALA A 45 10.50 0.41 -0.16
C ALA A 45 10.40 0.39 -1.69
N LEU A 46 10.82 1.45 -2.37
CA LEU A 46 10.86 1.49 -3.84
C LEU A 46 11.76 0.37 -4.39
N PHE A 47 12.94 0.19 -3.81
CA PHE A 47 13.88 -0.86 -4.20
C PHE A 47 13.28 -2.26 -3.97
N LEU A 48 12.72 -2.50 -2.79
CA LEU A 48 12.08 -3.78 -2.45
C LEU A 48 10.92 -4.10 -3.39
N ALA A 49 10.06 -3.13 -3.69
CA ALA A 49 8.96 -3.29 -4.63
C ALA A 49 9.46 -3.73 -6.01
N GLY A 50 10.56 -3.13 -6.51
CA GLY A 50 11.20 -3.54 -7.76
C GLY A 50 11.71 -4.99 -7.74
N LYS A 51 12.30 -5.43 -6.62
CA LYS A 51 12.74 -6.84 -6.47
C LYS A 51 11.56 -7.80 -6.47
N VAL A 52 10.48 -7.45 -5.78
CA VAL A 52 9.24 -8.25 -5.74
C VAL A 52 8.59 -8.30 -7.13
N PHE A 53 8.52 -7.18 -7.84
CA PHE A 53 8.00 -7.11 -9.19
C PHE A 53 8.75 -8.01 -10.17
N LEU A 54 10.09 -8.00 -10.10
CA LEU A 54 10.92 -8.90 -10.91
C LEU A 54 10.61 -10.38 -10.61
N ARG A 55 10.45 -10.75 -9.33
CA ARG A 55 10.06 -12.11 -8.93
C ARG A 55 8.67 -12.48 -9.44
N TYR A 56 7.72 -11.55 -9.38
CA TYR A 56 6.37 -11.74 -9.91
C TYR A 56 6.39 -12.00 -11.42
N LYS A 57 7.09 -11.18 -12.23
CA LYS A 57 7.17 -11.36 -13.69
C LYS A 57 7.74 -12.73 -14.07
N LYS A 58 8.78 -13.19 -13.35
CA LYS A 58 9.36 -14.53 -13.57
C LYS A 58 8.36 -15.67 -13.33
N ARG A 59 7.40 -15.49 -12.41
CA ARG A 59 6.42 -16.53 -12.04
C ARG A 59 5.14 -16.50 -12.87
N LYS A 60 4.71 -15.33 -13.36
CA LYS A 60 3.36 -15.13 -13.94
C LYS A 60 3.33 -14.57 -15.37
N GLY A 61 4.47 -14.32 -16.01
CA GLY A 61 4.49 -13.73 -17.36
C GLY A 61 4.01 -12.26 -17.37
N VAL A 62 3.44 -11.80 -18.48
CA VAL A 62 3.21 -10.38 -18.83
C VAL A 62 1.90 -9.78 -18.27
N LYS A 63 1.38 -10.20 -17.11
CA LYS A 63 0.22 -9.50 -16.53
C LYS A 63 0.66 -8.20 -15.81
N SER A 64 0.15 -7.05 -16.25
CA SER A 64 0.76 -5.72 -16.01
C SER A 64 0.33 -4.95 -14.74
N ASN A 65 -0.73 -5.34 -14.03
CA ASN A 65 -1.38 -4.41 -13.08
C ASN A 65 -1.13 -4.73 -11.60
N VAL A 66 0.13 -4.91 -11.18
CA VAL A 66 0.46 -5.27 -9.78
C VAL A 66 1.51 -4.40 -9.12
N LEU A 67 2.10 -3.44 -9.85
CA LEU A 67 3.15 -2.59 -9.30
C LEU A 67 2.66 -1.70 -8.14
N PRO A 68 1.47 -1.07 -8.20
CA PRO A 68 0.90 -0.34 -7.06
C PRO A 68 0.87 -1.17 -5.76
N ASP A 69 0.34 -2.40 -5.82
CA ASP A 69 0.30 -3.30 -4.66
C ASP A 69 1.68 -3.60 -4.09
N PHE A 70 2.70 -3.74 -4.95
CA PHE A 70 4.05 -3.98 -4.48
C PHE A 70 4.68 -2.76 -3.81
N LEU A 71 4.34 -1.55 -4.27
CA LEU A 71 4.75 -0.32 -3.58
C LEU A 71 4.07 -0.21 -2.21
N ILE A 72 2.78 -0.53 -2.12
CA ILE A 72 2.01 -0.54 -0.87
C ILE A 72 2.59 -1.58 0.11
N GLY A 73 2.78 -2.82 -0.35
CA GLY A 73 3.32 -3.90 0.47
C GLY A 73 4.76 -3.62 0.90
N ALA A 74 5.61 -3.12 0.00
CA ALA A 74 6.99 -2.80 0.34
C ALA A 74 7.08 -1.66 1.36
N HIS A 75 6.22 -0.64 1.26
CA HIS A 75 6.16 0.43 2.25
C HIS A 75 5.84 -0.14 3.64
N ALA A 76 4.80 -0.97 3.73
CA ALA A 76 4.44 -1.59 5.00
C ALA A 76 5.55 -2.51 5.56
N ALA A 77 6.21 -3.29 4.70
CA ALA A 77 7.32 -4.15 5.13
C ALA A 77 8.51 -3.36 5.68
N VAL A 78 8.92 -2.29 4.99
CA VAL A 78 10.09 -1.49 5.35
C VAL A 78 9.84 -0.66 6.59
N SER A 79 8.66 -0.03 6.68
CA SER A 79 8.32 0.86 7.79
C SER A 79 7.74 0.12 9.00
N GLY A 80 7.59 -1.21 8.93
CA GLY A 80 7.05 -2.02 10.02
C GLY A 80 5.57 -1.73 10.29
N TYR A 81 4.80 -1.39 9.25
CA TYR A 81 3.37 -1.14 9.36
C TYR A 81 2.57 -2.43 9.24
N ARG A 82 1.43 -2.46 9.92
CA ARG A 82 0.37 -3.44 9.68
C ARG A 82 -0.39 -3.02 8.42
N LEU A 83 -0.68 -3.96 7.52
CA LEU A 83 -1.33 -3.67 6.24
C LEU A 83 -2.79 -4.12 6.26
N ILE A 84 -3.71 -3.20 5.98
CA ILE A 84 -5.13 -3.50 5.85
C ILE A 84 -5.41 -3.84 4.39
N THR A 85 -5.97 -5.01 4.12
CA THR A 85 -6.21 -5.44 2.75
C THR A 85 -7.31 -6.50 2.69
N ARG A 86 -7.91 -6.65 1.51
CA ARG A 86 -8.78 -7.79 1.16
C ARG A 86 -8.05 -8.87 0.36
N ASP A 87 -6.86 -8.58 -0.21
CA ASP A 87 -6.08 -9.55 -1.00
C ASP A 87 -5.01 -10.26 -0.15
N LYS A 88 -5.48 -11.12 0.77
CA LYS A 88 -4.57 -11.90 1.64
C LYS A 88 -3.52 -12.68 0.84
N ARG A 89 -3.94 -13.31 -0.26
CA ARG A 89 -3.09 -14.23 -1.05
C ARG A 89 -1.88 -13.50 -1.62
N ARG A 90 -2.09 -12.32 -2.21
CA ARG A 90 -1.00 -11.55 -2.83
C ARG A 90 0.01 -11.10 -1.80
N PHE A 91 -0.44 -10.42 -0.75
CA PHE A 91 0.47 -9.85 0.25
C PHE A 91 1.18 -10.94 1.05
N SER A 92 0.52 -12.03 1.43
CA SER A 92 1.18 -13.16 2.11
C SER A 92 2.23 -13.85 1.23
N THR A 93 2.06 -13.85 -0.10
CA THR A 93 3.01 -14.49 -1.03
C THR A 93 4.31 -13.70 -1.17
N TYR A 94 4.21 -12.37 -1.22
CA TYR A 94 5.35 -11.50 -1.55
C TYR A 94 5.94 -10.78 -0.33
N PHE A 95 5.16 -10.63 0.73
CA PHE A 95 5.54 -9.95 1.97
C PHE A 95 5.09 -10.75 3.20
N PRO A 96 5.62 -11.98 3.39
CA PRO A 96 5.14 -12.92 4.42
C PRO A 96 5.32 -12.43 5.87
N HIS A 97 6.14 -11.41 6.08
CA HIS A 97 6.42 -10.85 7.41
C HIS A 97 5.52 -9.66 7.78
N ILE A 98 4.69 -9.17 6.85
CA ILE A 98 3.75 -8.10 7.16
C ILE A 98 2.56 -8.70 7.91
N GLU A 99 2.20 -8.08 9.03
CA GLU A 99 0.95 -8.39 9.69
C GLU A 99 -0.23 -7.83 8.88
N LEU A 100 -1.11 -8.72 8.41
CA LEU A 100 -2.28 -8.36 7.62
C LEU A 100 -3.51 -8.21 8.51
N ILE A 101 -4.19 -7.08 8.41
CA ILE A 101 -5.51 -6.84 8.98
C ILE A 101 -6.54 -7.08 7.87
N MET A 102 -7.44 -8.04 8.09
CA MET A 102 -8.46 -8.43 7.12
C MET A 102 -9.84 -8.00 7.67
N PRO A 103 -10.43 -6.90 7.18
CA PRO A 103 -11.77 -6.50 7.59
C PRO A 103 -12.80 -7.56 7.19
N GLN A 104 -13.68 -7.93 8.12
CA GLN A 104 -14.88 -8.72 7.80
C GLN A 104 -15.92 -7.77 7.20
N SER A 105 -16.64 -8.25 6.18
CA SER A 105 -17.69 -7.47 5.51
C SER A 105 -18.93 -7.36 6.38
#